data_AF-A0A8T4KJL6-F1
#
_entry.id   AF-A0A8T4KJL6-F1
#
_cell.length_a   1.000
_cell.length_b   1.000
_cell.length_c   1.000
_cell.angle_alpha   90.00
_cell.angle_beta   90.00
_cell.angle_gamma   90.00
#
_symmetry.space_group_name_H-M   'P 1'
#
loop_
_entity.id
_entity.type
_entity.pdbx_description
1 polymer ?
#
loop_
_entity_poly.entity_id
_entity_poly.type
_entity_poly.pdbx_seq_one_letter_code
_entity_poly.pdbx_strand_id
1 'polypeptide(L)'
;MEIFGKTLKEYLWPVKYYVLVSVLVVVSQYYVAAPLSDRYPFLLNLTQALWVLMVALAVMELVKKHDFNMKNVIVAGILFSIIIHGLKAFFFRVFLFPYNIPAEQVPAQLMGKFLYGSFLVMATAIIIGAVFIYAKKKKLL
;
A
#
# COMPACT_ATOMS: atom_id res chain seq x y z
N MET A 1 3.35 16.84 16.05
CA MET A 1 3.07 15.50 16.62
C MET A 1 4.01 14.50 15.97
N GLU A 2 4.67 13.69 16.77
CA GLU A 2 5.60 12.65 16.32
C GLU A 2 5.09 11.28 16.73
N ILE A 3 5.37 10.27 15.91
CA ILE A 3 5.05 8.87 16.19
C ILE A 3 6.35 8.09 16.13
N PHE A 4 6.79 7.57 17.28
CA PHE A 4 8.09 6.91 17.44
C PHE A 4 9.28 7.76 16.93
N GLY A 5 9.29 9.05 17.26
CA GLY A 5 10.39 9.98 16.95
C GLY A 5 10.48 10.42 15.50
N LYS A 6 9.40 10.25 14.72
CA LYS A 6 9.28 10.72 13.32
C LYS A 6 7.96 11.46 13.13
N THR A 7 7.99 12.54 12.37
CA THR A 7 6.79 13.27 11.92
C THR A 7 6.13 12.56 10.73
N LEU A 8 4.84 12.81 10.49
CA LEU A 8 4.14 12.28 9.29
C LEU A 8 4.85 12.67 7.98
N LYS A 9 5.46 13.86 7.93
CA LYS A 9 6.25 14.30 6.79
C LYS A 9 7.46 13.38 6.57
N GLU A 10 8.14 12.95 7.62
CA GLU A 10 9.27 12.02 7.49
C GLU A 10 8.83 10.60 7.11
N TYR A 11 7.61 10.19 7.46
CA TYR A 11 7.05 8.91 7.00
C TYR A 11 6.74 8.89 5.50
N LEU A 12 6.32 10.03 4.92
CA LEU A 12 5.76 10.06 3.57
C LEU A 12 6.61 10.81 2.54
N TRP A 13 7.24 11.93 2.93
CA TRP A 13 7.94 12.82 1.99
C TRP A 13 9.11 12.16 1.27
N PRO A 14 9.98 11.38 1.94
CA PRO A 14 11.11 10.74 1.26
C PRO A 14 10.67 9.73 0.20
N VAL A 15 9.48 9.15 0.37
CA VAL A 15 8.94 8.07 -0.47
C VAL A 15 7.70 8.49 -1.25
N LYS A 16 7.42 9.79 -1.33
CA LYS A 16 6.18 10.34 -1.90
C LYS A 16 5.92 9.86 -3.33
N TYR A 17 6.97 9.65 -4.12
CA TYR A 17 6.83 9.19 -5.50
C TYR A 17 6.42 7.72 -5.59
N TYR A 18 6.94 6.83 -4.73
CA TYR A 18 6.48 5.44 -4.67
C TYR A 18 5.01 5.36 -4.23
N VAL A 19 4.62 6.19 -3.26
CA VAL A 19 3.22 6.28 -2.80
C VAL A 19 2.33 6.81 -3.92
N LEU A 20 2.75 7.87 -4.62
CA LEU A 20 2.01 8.43 -5.75
C LEU A 20 1.84 7.42 -6.89
N VAL A 21 2.91 6.71 -7.27
CA VAL A 21 2.84 5.66 -8.29
C VAL A 21 1.92 4.53 -7.85
N SER A 22 1.95 4.11 -6.57
CA SER A 22 1.03 3.10 -6.04
C SER A 22 -0.43 3.54 -6.19
N VAL A 23 -0.73 4.81 -5.92
CA VAL A 23 -2.06 5.39 -6.11
C VAL A 23 -2.46 5.39 -7.59
N LEU A 24 -1.57 5.81 -8.49
CA LEU A 24 -1.83 5.80 -9.93
C LEU A 24 -2.05 4.39 -10.47
N VAL A 25 -1.33 3.40 -9.95
CA VAL A 25 -1.55 1.99 -10.27
C VAL A 25 -2.93 1.54 -9.79
N VAL A 26 -3.36 1.90 -8.58
CA VAL A 26 -4.73 1.60 -8.11
C VAL A 26 -5.78 2.26 -9.00
N VAL A 27 -5.56 3.50 -9.44
CA VAL A 27 -6.45 4.19 -10.38
C VAL A 27 -6.52 3.41 -11.70
N SER A 28 -5.38 3.00 -12.27
CA SER A 28 -5.34 2.24 -13.52
C SER A 28 -5.97 0.84 -13.39
N GLN A 29 -5.99 0.26 -12.18
CA GLN A 29 -6.73 -0.98 -11.95
C GLN A 29 -8.21 -0.86 -12.28
N TYR A 30 -8.83 0.28 -11.95
CA TYR A 30 -10.26 0.50 -12.20
C TYR A 30 -10.56 0.93 -13.62
N TYR A 31 -9.76 1.84 -14.19
CA TYR A 31 -10.04 2.39 -15.52
C TYR A 31 -9.53 1.54 -16.68
N VAL A 32 -8.51 0.71 -16.45
CA VAL A 32 -7.83 -0.03 -17.52
C VAL A 32 -7.85 -1.53 -17.23
N ALA A 33 -7.30 -1.97 -16.09
CA ALA A 33 -7.10 -3.39 -15.87
C ALA A 33 -8.41 -4.17 -15.69
N ALA A 34 -9.37 -3.64 -14.93
CA ALA A 34 -10.66 -4.30 -14.70
C ALA A 34 -11.54 -4.37 -15.96
N PRO A 35 -11.71 -3.29 -16.77
CA PRO A 35 -12.46 -3.39 -18.03
C PRO A 35 -11.83 -4.33 -19.06
N LEU A 36 -10.50 -4.50 -19.02
CA LEU A 36 -9.77 -5.35 -19.97
C LEU A 36 -9.48 -6.76 -19.42
N SER A 37 -9.87 -7.09 -18.19
CA SER A 37 -9.46 -8.34 -17.55
C SER A 37 -10.02 -9.58 -18.22
N ASP A 38 -11.18 -9.49 -18.87
CA ASP A 38 -11.79 -10.62 -19.58
C ASP A 38 -10.94 -11.06 -20.78
N ARG A 39 -10.26 -10.10 -21.43
CA ARG A 39 -9.36 -10.35 -22.56
C ARG A 39 -7.92 -10.58 -22.10
N TYR A 40 -7.49 -9.91 -21.03
CA TYR A 40 -6.12 -9.93 -20.52
C TYR A 40 -6.12 -10.12 -18.99
N PRO A 41 -6.38 -11.34 -18.49
CA PRO A 41 -6.58 -11.60 -17.06
C PRO A 41 -5.34 -11.29 -16.21
N PHE A 42 -4.15 -11.30 -16.80
CA PHE A 42 -2.91 -11.00 -16.10
C PHE A 42 -2.78 -9.53 -15.67
N LEU A 43 -3.54 -8.60 -16.27
CA LEU A 43 -3.41 -7.15 -15.99
C LEU A 43 -3.69 -6.81 -14.51
N LEU A 44 -4.66 -7.47 -13.89
CA LEU A 44 -4.98 -7.27 -12.48
C LEU A 44 -3.85 -7.74 -11.57
N ASN A 45 -3.22 -8.87 -11.90
CA ASN A 45 -2.08 -9.39 -11.15
C ASN A 45 -0.83 -8.53 -11.35
N LEU A 46 -0.60 -8.05 -12.58
CA LEU A 46 0.52 -7.16 -12.89
C LEU A 46 0.42 -5.85 -12.12
N THR A 47 -0.74 -5.19 -12.19
CA THR A 47 -0.97 -3.96 -11.43
C THR A 47 -0.92 -4.19 -9.92
N GLN A 48 -1.35 -5.36 -9.44
CA GLN A 48 -1.17 -5.71 -8.02
C GLN A 48 0.31 -5.84 -7.65
N ALA A 49 1.10 -6.54 -8.45
CA ALA A 49 2.54 -6.69 -8.23
C ALA A 49 3.27 -5.34 -8.28
N LEU A 50 2.84 -4.42 -9.17
CA LEU A 50 3.46 -3.11 -9.31
C LEU A 50 3.31 -2.25 -8.05
N TRP A 51 2.11 -2.13 -7.47
CA TRP A 51 1.98 -1.34 -6.24
C TRP A 51 2.66 -2.02 -5.04
N VAL A 52 2.67 -3.36 -4.98
CA VAL A 52 3.40 -4.11 -3.94
C VAL A 52 4.90 -3.81 -4.03
N LEU A 53 5.45 -3.80 -5.25
CA LEU A 53 6.84 -3.42 -5.49
C LEU A 53 7.12 -2.00 -5.02
N MET A 54 6.22 -1.04 -5.30
CA MET A 54 6.38 0.34 -4.83
C MET A 54 6.39 0.42 -3.29
N VAL A 55 5.53 -0.33 -2.60
CA VAL A 55 5.56 -0.43 -1.13
C VAL A 55 6.89 -0.99 -0.64
N ALA A 56 7.39 -2.07 -1.24
CA ALA A 56 8.67 -2.67 -0.89
C ALA A 56 9.84 -1.68 -1.07
N LEU A 57 9.87 -0.97 -2.20
CA LEU A 57 10.90 0.03 -2.49
C LEU A 57 10.83 1.22 -1.51
N ALA A 58 9.63 1.68 -1.18
CA ALA A 58 9.43 2.73 -0.19
C ALA A 58 9.98 2.32 1.19
N VAL A 59 9.63 1.11 1.66
CA VAL A 59 10.11 0.61 2.96
C VAL A 59 11.63 0.43 2.95
N MET A 60 12.19 -0.11 1.89
CA MET A 60 13.64 -0.22 1.71
C MET A 60 14.31 1.15 1.83
N GLU A 61 13.80 2.18 1.14
CA GLU A 61 14.34 3.54 1.18
C GLU A 61 14.30 4.13 2.59
N LEU A 62 13.16 4.01 3.29
CA LEU A 62 13.01 4.49 4.67
C LEU A 62 14.00 3.82 5.63
N VAL A 63 14.19 2.51 5.52
CA VAL A 63 15.13 1.76 6.39
C VAL A 63 16.58 2.11 6.07
N LYS A 64 16.95 2.10 4.79
CA LYS A 64 18.34 2.31 4.37
C LYS A 64 18.80 3.74 4.62
N LYS A 65 18.00 4.73 4.25
CA LYS A 65 18.42 6.14 4.17
C LYS A 65 17.87 7.04 5.29
N HIS A 66 16.83 6.61 6.02
CA HIS A 66 16.14 7.46 7.00
C HIS A 66 16.07 6.86 8.42
N ASP A 67 16.85 5.81 8.66
CA ASP A 67 17.03 5.15 9.96
C ASP A 67 15.75 4.61 10.59
N PHE A 68 14.83 4.12 9.76
CA PHE A 68 13.60 3.50 10.25
C PHE A 68 13.90 2.16 10.93
N ASN A 69 13.41 2.01 12.16
CA ASN A 69 13.36 0.73 12.87
C ASN A 69 11.99 0.04 12.67
N MET A 70 11.79 -1.15 13.24
CA MET A 70 10.55 -1.92 13.05
C MET A 70 9.29 -1.18 13.51
N LYS A 71 9.35 -0.37 14.56
CA LYS A 71 8.19 0.42 15.02
C LYS A 71 7.79 1.45 13.96
N ASN A 72 8.79 2.11 13.35
CA ASN A 72 8.55 3.04 12.25
C ASN A 72 8.03 2.31 11.01
N VAL A 73 8.58 1.14 10.67
CA VAL A 73 8.09 0.34 9.52
C VAL A 73 6.62 -0.04 9.68
N ILE A 74 6.19 -0.44 10.87
CA ILE A 74 4.78 -0.76 11.16
C ILE A 74 3.89 0.46 10.91
N VAL A 75 4.29 1.63 11.42
CA VAL A 75 3.54 2.88 11.20
C VAL A 75 3.50 3.24 9.72
N ALA A 76 4.62 3.13 9.00
CA ALA A 76 4.66 3.36 7.56
C ALA A 76 3.71 2.42 6.81
N GLY A 77 3.68 1.13 7.17
CA GLY A 77 2.75 0.15 6.60
C GLY A 77 1.29 0.52 6.84
N ILE A 78 0.93 1.02 8.03
CA ILE A 78 -0.43 1.48 8.33
C ILE A 78 -0.77 2.69 7.45
N LEU A 79 0.13 3.68 7.35
CA LEU A 79 -0.08 4.85 6.51
C LEU A 79 -0.25 4.47 5.03
N PHE A 80 0.60 3.58 4.50
CA PHE A 80 0.49 3.08 3.14
C PHE A 80 -0.80 2.31 2.91
N SER A 81 -1.25 1.51 3.89
CA SER A 81 -2.52 0.78 3.81
C SER A 81 -3.71 1.73 3.70
N ILE A 82 -3.74 2.78 4.53
CA ILE A 82 -4.78 3.81 4.50
C ILE A 82 -4.76 4.56 3.17
N ILE A 83 -3.59 4.97 2.68
CA ILE A 83 -3.49 5.75 1.44
C ILE A 83 -3.87 4.90 0.22
N ILE A 84 -3.29 3.71 0.06
CA ILE A 84 -3.45 2.88 -1.13
C ILE A 84 -4.81 2.19 -1.12
N HIS A 85 -5.14 1.49 -0.03
CA HIS A 85 -6.37 0.71 0.06
C HIS A 85 -7.56 1.49 0.61
N GLY A 86 -7.35 2.50 1.45
CA GLY A 86 -8.44 3.39 1.84
C GLY A 86 -8.99 4.13 0.63
N LEU A 87 -8.14 4.61 -0.27
CA LEU A 87 -8.58 5.17 -1.55
C LEU A 87 -9.32 4.12 -2.40
N LYS A 88 -8.76 2.92 -2.56
CA LYS A 88 -9.36 1.83 -3.34
C LYS A 88 -10.75 1.42 -2.84
N ALA A 89 -10.90 1.25 -1.53
CA ALA A 89 -12.14 0.78 -0.92
C ALA A 89 -13.14 1.92 -0.80
N PHE A 90 -12.78 3.03 -0.16
CA PHE A 90 -13.76 4.06 0.19
C PHE A 90 -13.98 5.10 -0.91
N PHE A 91 -13.00 5.41 -1.76
CA PHE A 91 -13.25 6.37 -2.85
C PHE A 91 -13.84 5.65 -4.06
N PHE A 92 -13.13 4.67 -4.60
CA PHE A 92 -13.55 4.01 -5.84
C PHE A 92 -14.81 3.15 -5.67
N ARG A 93 -14.93 2.33 -4.61
CA ARG A 93 -16.09 1.44 -4.46
C ARG A 93 -17.32 2.06 -3.84
N VAL A 94 -17.22 3.27 -3.27
CA VAL A 94 -18.39 3.99 -2.78
C VAL A 94 -18.90 4.97 -3.84
N PHE A 95 -18.01 5.71 -4.49
CA PHE A 95 -18.42 6.85 -5.31
C PHE A 95 -18.33 6.61 -6.83
N LEU A 96 -17.31 5.93 -7.33
CA LEU A 96 -17.05 5.84 -8.79
C LEU A 96 -17.51 4.52 -9.42
N PHE A 97 -17.38 3.42 -8.67
CA PHE A 97 -17.70 2.05 -9.10
C PHE A 97 -18.46 1.33 -7.97
N PRO A 98 -19.66 1.82 -7.62
CA PRO A 98 -20.44 1.28 -6.52
C PRO A 98 -20.74 -0.19 -6.73
N TYR A 99 -20.84 -0.92 -5.62
CA TYR A 99 -21.24 -2.31 -5.68
C TYR A 99 -22.72 -2.43 -6.02
N ASN A 100 -23.05 -3.37 -6.91
CA ASN A 100 -24.43 -3.79 -7.16
C ASN A 100 -24.86 -4.84 -6.13
N ILE A 101 -24.87 -4.47 -4.85
CA ILE A 101 -25.32 -5.31 -3.73
C ILE A 101 -26.24 -4.51 -2.81
N PRO A 102 -27.03 -5.19 -1.94
CA PRO A 102 -27.86 -4.50 -0.95
C PRO A 102 -27.05 -3.55 -0.04
N ALA A 103 -27.61 -2.38 0.26
CA ALA A 103 -26.92 -1.28 0.93
C ALA A 103 -26.38 -1.67 2.32
N GLU A 104 -27.10 -2.52 3.04
CA GLU A 104 -26.72 -3.05 4.34
C GLU A 104 -25.46 -3.93 4.31
N GLN A 105 -25.13 -4.50 3.14
CA GLN A 105 -23.94 -5.34 2.95
C GLN A 105 -22.71 -4.56 2.50
N VAL A 106 -22.90 -3.32 2.02
CA VAL A 106 -21.82 -2.46 1.51
C VAL A 106 -20.73 -2.19 2.57
N PRO A 107 -21.04 -1.84 3.83
CA PRO A 107 -20.00 -1.59 4.83
C PRO A 107 -19.10 -2.81 5.10
N ALA A 108 -19.70 -4.00 5.21
CA ALA A 108 -18.97 -5.23 5.42
C ALA A 108 -18.06 -5.56 4.22
N GLN A 109 -18.55 -5.33 3.00
CA GLN A 109 -17.75 -5.58 1.80
C GLN A 109 -16.61 -4.56 1.63
N LEU A 110 -16.84 -3.29 1.92
CA LEU A 110 -15.81 -2.25 1.94
C LEU A 110 -14.72 -2.59 2.94
N MET A 111 -15.11 -2.93 4.17
CA MET A 111 -14.17 -3.31 5.23
C MET A 111 -13.39 -4.56 4.85
N GLY A 112 -14.06 -5.61 4.34
CA GLY A 112 -13.40 -6.83 3.91
C GLY A 112 -12.35 -6.59 2.82
N LYS A 113 -12.65 -5.77 1.82
CA LYS A 113 -11.68 -5.43 0.76
C LYS A 113 -10.56 -4.52 1.25
N PHE A 114 -10.86 -3.57 2.14
CA PHE A 114 -9.84 -2.73 2.79
C PHE A 114 -8.87 -3.58 3.60
N LEU A 115 -9.37 -4.47 4.47
CA LEU A 115 -8.56 -5.33 5.32
C LEU A 115 -7.71 -6.31 4.50
N TYR A 116 -8.29 -6.94 3.46
CA TYR A 116 -7.56 -7.84 2.59
C TYR A 116 -6.37 -7.15 1.89
N GLY A 117 -6.62 -5.97 1.31
CA GLY A 117 -5.55 -5.20 0.67
C GLY A 117 -4.50 -4.72 1.67
N SER A 118 -4.96 -4.16 2.79
CA SER A 118 -4.10 -3.66 3.87
C SER A 118 -3.23 -4.75 4.46
N PHE A 119 -3.74 -5.98 4.58
CA PHE A 119 -2.96 -7.12 5.02
C PHE A 119 -1.74 -7.36 4.12
N LEU A 120 -1.91 -7.29 2.79
CA LEU A 120 -0.81 -7.48 1.86
C LEU A 120 0.22 -6.33 1.93
N VAL A 121 -0.22 -5.08 2.08
CA VAL A 121 0.68 -3.94 2.32
C VAL A 121 1.48 -4.14 3.61
N MET A 122 0.80 -4.49 4.70
CA MET A 122 1.42 -4.70 6.01
C MET A 122 2.42 -5.86 6.00
N ALA A 123 2.03 -7.00 5.43
CA ALA A 123 2.90 -8.16 5.29
C ALA A 123 4.16 -7.79 4.49
N THR A 124 4.00 -7.11 3.36
CA THR A 124 5.11 -6.64 2.54
C THR A 124 6.02 -5.71 3.33
N ALA A 125 5.45 -4.70 4.01
CA ALA A 125 6.23 -3.74 4.79
C ALA A 125 7.01 -4.40 5.91
N ILE A 126 6.39 -5.33 6.65
CA ILE A 126 7.04 -6.04 7.75
C ILE A 126 8.15 -6.97 7.24
N ILE A 127 7.89 -7.78 6.21
CA ILE A 127 8.88 -8.72 5.66
C ILE A 127 10.09 -7.95 5.11
N ILE A 128 9.85 -6.97 4.25
CA ILE A 128 10.92 -6.17 3.64
C ILE A 128 11.65 -5.35 4.70
N GLY A 129 10.92 -4.69 5.60
CA GLY A 129 11.52 -3.94 6.70
C GLY A 129 12.42 -4.80 7.58
N ALA A 130 11.97 -6.00 7.97
CA ALA A 130 12.75 -6.93 8.77
C ALA A 130 14.03 -7.37 8.05
N VAL A 131 13.95 -7.73 6.76
CA VAL A 131 15.10 -8.12 5.94
C VAL A 131 16.12 -7.00 5.88
N PHE A 132 15.70 -5.77 5.55
CA PHE A 132 16.62 -4.64 5.38
C PHE A 132 17.19 -4.13 6.71
N ILE A 133 16.42 -4.17 7.79
CA ILE A 133 16.93 -3.85 9.13
C ILE A 133 17.98 -4.89 9.57
N TYR A 134 17.73 -6.17 9.34
CA TYR A 134 18.70 -7.22 9.62
C TYR A 134 19.98 -7.05 8.80
N ALA A 135 19.86 -6.81 7.50
CA ALA A 135 20.99 -6.61 6.61
C ALA A 135 21.82 -5.37 7.00
N LYS A 136 21.18 -4.26 7.38
CA LYS A 136 21.86 -3.05 7.89
C LYS A 136 22.62 -3.33 9.19
N LYS A 137 22.02 -4.08 10.13
CA LYS A 137 22.71 -4.49 11.37
C LYS A 137 23.93 -5.38 11.12
N LYS A 138 23.88 -6.21 10.07
CA LYS A 138 24.99 -7.05 9.64
C LYS A 138 26.00 -6.34 8.73
N LYS A 139 25.83 -5.03 8.47
CA LYS A 139 26.67 -4.23 7.57
C LYS A 139 26.75 -4.82 6.16
N LEU A 140 25.68 -5.43 5.69
CA LEU A 140 25.54 -5.96 4.32
C LEU A 140 25.04 -4.89 3.33
N LEU A 141 24.70 -3.70 3.83
CA LEU A 141 24.05 -2.59 3.12
C LEU A 141 24.57 -1.24 3.59
#